data_AF-A0A847A5L2-F1
#
_entry.id   AF-A0A847A5L2-F1
#
_cell.length_a   1.000
_cell.length_b   1.000
_cell.length_c   1.000
_cell.angle_alpha   90.00
_cell.angle_beta   90.00
_cell.angle_gamma   90.00
#
_symmetry.space_group_name_H-M   'P 1'
#
loop_
_entity.id
_entity.type
_entity.pdbx_description
1 polymer ?
#
loop_
_entity_poly.entity_id
_entity_poly.type
_entity_poly.pdbx_seq_one_letter_code
_entity_poly.pdbx_strand_id
1 'polypeptide(L)'
;LGTVDPSSYSGLLQVVQVIGIRDVHELTDQSAALRFVAFIDRVYDAQVPIRATGVPLTTIFGGGMLDGGYRKKYLRCMSRLNALTQSEVSA
;
A
#
# COMPACT_ATOMS: atom_id res chain seq x y z
N LEU A 1 -14.62 6.42 8.31
CA LEU A 1 -13.33 5.83 7.91
C LEU A 1 -12.44 6.92 7.32
N GLY A 2 -11.56 7.49 8.14
CA GLY A 2 -10.73 8.65 7.79
C GLY A 2 -9.98 9.21 8.99
N THR A 3 -9.80 8.41 10.04
CA THR A 3 -9.38 8.86 11.38
C THR A 3 -7.87 9.04 11.51
N VAL A 4 -7.09 8.65 10.50
CA VAL A 4 -5.63 8.75 10.52
C VAL A 4 -5.19 9.70 9.41
N ASP A 5 -4.54 10.79 9.81
CA ASP A 5 -3.95 11.74 8.89
C ASP A 5 -2.65 11.18 8.28
N PRO A 6 -2.43 11.27 6.96
CA PRO A 6 -1.23 10.73 6.32
C PRO A 6 0.11 11.27 6.85
N SER A 7 0.14 12.46 7.46
CA SER A 7 1.35 13.01 8.08
C SER A 7 1.80 12.22 9.31
N SER A 8 0.88 11.50 9.97
CA SER A 8 1.17 10.72 11.19
C SER A 8 1.87 9.39 10.91
N TYR A 9 1.89 8.93 9.65
CA TYR A 9 2.46 7.61 9.31
C TYR A 9 3.98 7.54 9.52
N SER A 10 4.72 8.63 9.34
CA SER A 10 6.18 8.61 9.46
C SER A 10 6.63 8.24 10.88
N GLY A 11 6.04 8.86 11.90
CA GLY A 11 6.31 8.54 13.30
C GLY A 11 5.85 7.14 13.68
N LEU A 12 4.70 6.69 13.15
CA LEU A 12 4.19 5.34 13.40
C LEU A 12 5.11 4.26 12.85
N LEU A 13 5.66 4.45 11.65
CA LEU A 13 6.45 3.44 10.94
C LEU A 13 7.89 3.31 11.47
N GLN A 14 8.42 4.30 12.19
CA GLN A 14 9.79 4.26 12.73
C GLN A 14 10.07 3.04 13.63
N VAL A 15 9.04 2.52 14.29
CA VAL A 15 9.16 1.39 15.25
C VAL A 15 8.63 0.07 14.68
N VAL A 16 8.21 0.05 13.41
CA VAL A 16 7.55 -1.12 12.81
C VAL A 16 8.56 -1.90 11.97
N GLN A 17 8.78 -3.17 12.34
CA GLN A 17 9.69 -4.06 11.60
C GLN A 17 9.04 -4.76 10.41
N VAL A 18 7.73 -5.03 10.46
CA VAL A 18 6.98 -5.69 9.37
C VAL A 18 5.51 -5.33 9.45
N ILE A 19 4.85 -5.22 8.30
CA ILE A 19 3.41 -4.98 8.19
C ILE A 19 2.72 -6.21 7.62
N GLY A 20 1.69 -6.69 8.33
CA GLY A 20 0.79 -7.74 7.86
C GLY A 20 -0.55 -7.16 7.40
N ILE A 21 -0.97 -7.44 6.17
CA ILE A 21 -2.30 -7.09 5.64
C ILE A 21 -3.11 -8.37 5.42
N ARG A 22 -4.22 -8.51 6.14
CA ARG A 22 -5.09 -9.68 6.00
C ARG A 22 -6.25 -9.39 5.08
N ASP A 23 -6.70 -10.44 4.40
CA ASP A 23 -7.93 -10.45 3.60
C ASP A 23 -7.97 -9.28 2.60
N VAL A 24 -6.85 -9.12 1.89
CA VAL A 24 -6.74 -8.15 0.81
C VAL A 24 -7.84 -8.44 -0.19
N HIS A 25 -8.57 -7.39 -0.53
CA HIS A 25 -9.63 -7.39 -1.51
C HIS A 25 -9.43 -6.21 -2.45
N GLU A 26 -10.09 -6.28 -3.61
CA GLU A 26 -10.04 -5.24 -4.62
C GLU A 26 -10.66 -3.94 -4.08
N LEU A 27 -9.95 -2.84 -4.29
CA LEU A 27 -10.44 -1.49 -4.05
C LEU A 27 -11.16 -0.98 -5.30
N THR A 28 -12.44 -0.71 -5.15
CA THR A 28 -13.31 -0.15 -6.21
C THR A 28 -13.71 1.31 -5.94
N ASP A 29 -13.42 1.84 -4.74
CA ASP A 29 -13.55 3.26 -4.40
C ASP A 29 -12.23 4.03 -4.61
N GLN A 30 -12.28 5.07 -5.44
CA GLN A 30 -11.08 5.83 -5.83
C GLN A 30 -10.45 6.56 -4.64
N SER A 31 -11.26 7.09 -3.72
CA SER A 31 -10.74 7.80 -2.55
C SER A 31 -10.03 6.84 -1.59
N ALA A 32 -10.55 5.64 -1.37
CA ALA A 32 -9.89 4.58 -0.62
C ALA A 32 -8.58 4.14 -1.30
N ALA A 33 -8.59 3.94 -2.62
CA ALA A 33 -7.41 3.59 -3.40
C ALA A 33 -6.29 4.65 -3.26
N LEU A 34 -6.62 5.93 -3.36
CA LEU A 34 -5.63 7.01 -3.21
C LEU A 34 -5.08 7.13 -1.78
N ARG A 35 -5.90 6.87 -0.75
CA ARG A 35 -5.41 6.78 0.64
C ARG A 35 -4.45 5.61 0.81
N PHE A 36 -4.76 4.46 0.22
CA PHE A 36 -3.87 3.31 0.24
C PHE A 36 -2.54 3.60 -0.48
N VAL A 37 -2.57 4.27 -1.62
CA VAL A 37 -1.35 4.76 -2.30
C VAL A 37 -0.51 5.64 -1.37
N ALA A 38 -1.11 6.61 -0.70
CA ALA A 38 -0.39 7.50 0.21
C ALA A 38 0.23 6.74 1.40
N PHE A 39 -0.46 5.72 1.90
CA PHE A 39 0.07 4.83 2.94
C PHE A 39 1.28 4.03 2.44
N ILE A 40 1.17 3.34 1.30
CA ILE A 40 2.26 2.53 0.72
C ILE A 40 3.48 3.38 0.37
N ASP A 41 3.29 4.63 -0.06
CA ASP A 41 4.38 5.57 -0.25
C ASP A 41 5.20 5.75 1.04
N ARG A 42 4.54 5.92 2.19
CA ARG A 42 5.22 6.05 3.48
C ARG A 42 5.88 4.76 3.95
N VAL A 43 5.23 3.61 3.75
CA VAL A 43 5.82 2.30 4.08
C VAL A 43 7.08 2.06 3.27
N TYR A 44 7.07 2.43 1.99
CA TYR A 44 8.24 2.33 1.13
C TYR A 44 9.36 3.30 1.51
N ASP A 45 9.03 4.54 1.84
CA ASP A 45 10.02 5.51 2.31
C ASP A 45 10.71 5.00 3.60
N ALA A 46 9.96 4.30 4.46
CA ALA A 46 10.48 3.67 5.68
C ALA A 46 11.13 2.29 5.47
N GLN A 47 11.11 1.75 4.24
CA GLN A 47 11.65 0.41 3.89
C GLN A 47 11.10 -0.73 4.77
N VAL A 48 9.83 -0.64 5.18
CA VAL A 48 9.20 -1.66 6.04
C VAL A 48 8.59 -2.78 5.18
N PRO A 49 9.04 -4.05 5.32
CA PRO A 49 8.51 -5.17 4.55
C PRO A 49 7.01 -5.40 4.78
N ILE A 50 6.32 -5.87 3.72
CA ILE A 50 4.88 -6.19 3.77
C ILE A 50 4.67 -7.68 3.53
N ARG A 51 3.76 -8.30 4.30
CA ARG A 51 3.21 -9.63 4.06
C ARG A 51 1.69 -9.54 3.96
N ALA A 52 1.09 -10.31 3.05
CA ALA A 52 -0.35 -10.22 2.82
C ALA A 52 -1.03 -11.57 2.55
N THR A 53 -2.32 -11.64 2.88
CA THR A 53 -3.22 -12.75 2.51
C THR A 53 -4.41 -12.20 1.70
N GLY A 54 -5.14 -13.07 1.00
CA GLY A 54 -6.26 -12.68 0.14
C GLY A 54 -5.83 -12.55 -1.32
N VAL A 55 -6.35 -11.56 -2.05
CA VAL A 55 -5.97 -11.34 -3.45
C VAL A 55 -4.53 -10.83 -3.57
N PRO A 56 -3.83 -11.10 -4.68
CA PRO A 56 -2.51 -10.54 -4.92
C PRO A 56 -2.51 -9.01 -4.81
N LEU A 57 -1.53 -8.45 -4.08
CA LEU A 57 -1.38 -7.00 -3.92
C LEU A 57 -1.18 -6.25 -5.25
N THR A 58 -0.69 -6.95 -6.28
CA THR A 58 -0.53 -6.44 -7.65
C THR A 58 -1.84 -6.32 -8.42
N THR A 59 -2.96 -6.83 -7.88
CA THR A 59 -4.30 -6.73 -8.49
C THR A 59 -5.28 -5.99 -7.58
N ILE A 60 -4.78 -5.20 -6.61
CA ILE A 60 -5.62 -4.54 -5.60
C ILE A 60 -6.46 -3.37 -6.17
N PHE A 61 -6.06 -2.77 -7.28
CA PHE A 61 -6.81 -1.68 -7.92
C PHE A 61 -7.64 -2.23 -9.07
N GLY A 62 -8.96 -2.16 -8.97
CA GLY A 62 -9.80 -2.52 -10.10
C GLY A 62 -10.96 -1.57 -10.31
N GLY A 63 -12.12 -2.07 -10.75
CA GLY A 63 -13.22 -1.20 -11.22
C GLY A 63 -12.84 -0.21 -12.33
N GLY A 64 -11.89 -0.56 -13.22
CA GLY A 64 -11.41 0.31 -14.30
C GLY A 64 -10.48 1.45 -13.84
N MET A 65 -10.02 1.46 -12.59
CA MET A 65 -9.13 2.49 -12.05
C MET A 65 -7.83 2.68 -12.84
N LEU A 66 -7.32 1.62 -13.48
CA LEU A 66 -6.11 1.68 -14.29
C LEU A 66 -6.31 2.43 -15.62
N ASP A 67 -7.55 2.68 -16.03
CA ASP A 67 -7.87 3.47 -17.23
C ASP A 67 -8.13 4.95 -16.91
N GLY A 68 -8.17 5.31 -15.62
CA GLY A 68 -8.43 6.66 -15.14
C GLY A 68 -7.20 7.56 -15.02
N GLY A 69 -7.43 8.83 -14.67
CA GLY A 69 -6.39 9.86 -14.57
C GLY A 69 -5.30 9.61 -13.51
N TYR A 70 -5.54 8.68 -12.57
CA TYR A 70 -4.57 8.32 -11.52
C TYR A 70 -3.75 7.06 -11.84
N ARG A 71 -3.85 6.50 -13.05
CA ARG A 71 -3.13 5.29 -13.50
C ARG A 71 -1.66 5.24 -13.05
N LYS A 72 -0.91 6.34 -13.25
CA LYS A 72 0.51 6.42 -12.86
C LYS A 72 0.72 6.20 -11.36
N LYS A 73 -0.19 6.70 -10.52
CA LYS A 73 -0.13 6.52 -9.07
C LYS A 73 -0.36 5.06 -8.67
N TYR A 74 -1.31 4.39 -9.31
CA TYR A 74 -1.59 2.97 -9.07
C TYR A 74 -0.44 2.06 -9.52
N LEU A 75 0.08 2.26 -10.74
CA LEU A 75 1.24 1.52 -11.23
C LEU A 75 2.47 1.71 -10.33
N ARG A 76 2.72 2.95 -9.89
CA ARG A 76 3.81 3.27 -8.96
C ARG A 76 3.62 2.57 -7.61
N CYS A 77 2.40 2.53 -7.08
CA CYS A 77 2.07 1.83 -5.85
C CYS A 77 2.30 0.32 -5.97
N MET A 78 1.84 -0.32 -7.06
CA MET A 78 2.05 -1.75 -7.30
C MET A 78 3.54 -2.11 -7.40
N SER A 79 4.36 -1.26 -8.02
CA SER A 79 5.81 -1.45 -8.06
C SER A 79 6.43 -1.43 -6.66
N ARG A 80 6.00 -0.51 -5.78
CA ARG A 80 6.43 -0.48 -4.37
C ARG A 80 6.00 -1.71 -3.60
N LEU A 81 4.74 -2.11 -3.75
CA LEU A 81 4.21 -3.31 -3.08
C LEU A 81 5.06 -4.52 -3.43
N ASN A 82 5.36 -4.70 -4.72
CA ASN A 82 6.22 -5.79 -5.17
C ASN A 82 7.60 -5.76 -4.50
N ALA A 83 8.23 -4.58 -4.43
CA ALA A 83 9.51 -4.42 -3.73
C ALA A 83 9.41 -4.79 -2.24
N LEU A 84 8.42 -4.24 -1.53
CA LEU A 84 8.25 -4.45 -0.08
C LEU A 84 7.84 -5.89 0.27
N THR A 85 7.18 -6.60 -0.64
CA THR A 85 6.87 -8.03 -0.46
C THR A 85 8.09 -8.93 -0.65
N GLN A 86 9.08 -8.48 -1.43
CA GLN A 86 10.32 -9.22 -1.66
C GLN A 86 11.42 -8.86 -0.66
N SER A 87 11.31 -7.72 0.04
CA SER A 87 12.25 -7.32 1.08
C SER A 87 12.34 -8.36 2.20
N GLU A 88 13.57 -8.65 2.63
CA GLU A 88 13.86 -9.50 3.78
C GLU A 88 13.48 -8.79 5.08
N VAL A 89 13.08 -9.57 6.10
CA VAL A 89 12.85 -9.04 7.44
C VAL A 89 14.18 -9.15 8.19
N SER A 90 14.86 -8.01 8.35
CA SER A 90 16.08 -7.95 9.17
C SER A 90 15.69 -8.12 10.65
N ALA A 91 16.22 -9.17 11.27
CA ALA A 91 16.02 -9.50 12.69
C ALA A 91 16.83 -8.59 13.62
#